data_AF-A0A937WB66-F1
#
_entry.id   AF-A0A937WB66-F1
#
_cell.length_a   1.000
_cell.length_b   1.000
_cell.length_c   1.000
_cell.angle_alpha   90.00
_cell.angle_beta   90.00
_cell.angle_gamma   90.00
#
_symmetry.space_group_name_H-M   'P 1'
#
loop_
_entity.id
_entity.type
_entity.pdbx_description
1 polymer ?
#
loop_
_entity_poly.entity_id
_entity_poly.type
_entity_poly.pdbx_seq_one_letter_code
_entity_poly.pdbx_strand_id
1 'polypeptide(L)'
;MSRNFCIICPGFRSLEDFGSLKSIRIKTVGLFKEHFIGGIISYSVFYFLALGASLGLQFGLQWDVNKVSVISLNIWIAIPCFLIAMLSGLWPDVDIKSTPQKIFYRIFLLLDIVLIYKGITDGRRYLLISALLGVFAMLPLIGKHRGWTHSRVTMFLLPALFLLPAMYDINPRDPNLSSFNYTRFDYTDLSGLPLYVASFIGYATHLYLDGILFGRWQKKSRAKNNQK
;
A
#
# COMPACT_ATOMS: atom_id res chain seq x y z
N MET A 1 44.72 40.72 -13.46
CA MET A 1 43.78 40.37 -12.37
C MET A 1 42.57 41.28 -12.55
N SER A 2 41.35 40.86 -12.84
CA SER A 2 40.55 39.71 -12.38
C SER A 2 39.59 39.32 -13.53
N ARG A 3 39.43 38.02 -13.79
CA ARG A 3 38.36 37.47 -14.64
C ARG A 3 37.23 37.02 -13.71
N ASN A 4 36.07 37.68 -13.81
CA ASN A 4 34.84 37.19 -13.20
C ASN A 4 34.36 35.94 -13.94
N PHE A 5 34.32 34.82 -13.22
CA PHE A 5 33.82 33.54 -13.69
C PHE A 5 32.27 33.57 -13.62
N CYS A 6 31.63 33.76 -14.77
CA CYS A 6 30.19 33.54 -14.92
C CYS A 6 29.99 32.04 -15.20
N ILE A 7 29.59 31.28 -14.17
CA ILE A 7 29.18 29.88 -14.32
C ILE A 7 27.75 29.88 -14.85
N ILE A 8 27.63 29.89 -16.18
CA ILE A 8 26.40 29.62 -16.89
C ILE A 8 26.15 28.11 -16.79
N CYS A 9 25.11 27.70 -16.07
CA CYS A 9 24.54 26.36 -16.17
C CYS A 9 24.11 26.10 -17.62
N PRO A 10 24.65 25.09 -18.32
CA PRO A 10 24.15 24.71 -19.64
C PRO A 10 22.98 23.74 -19.44
N GLY A 11 21.75 24.13 -19.77
CA GLY A 11 20.67 23.14 -19.70
C GLY A 11 19.22 23.56 -19.88
N PHE A 12 18.88 24.82 -20.17
CA PHE A 12 17.50 25.19 -20.50
C PHE A 12 17.48 25.97 -21.79
N ARG A 13 16.96 25.36 -22.86
CA ARG A 13 16.86 25.95 -24.20
C ARG A 13 15.44 25.68 -24.69
N SER A 14 14.59 26.72 -24.66
CA SER A 14 13.26 26.80 -25.32
C SER A 14 12.03 26.78 -24.40
N LEU A 15 10.99 27.52 -24.81
CA LEU A 15 9.62 27.46 -24.30
C LEU A 15 8.98 26.07 -24.50
N GLU A 16 9.52 25.27 -25.42
CA GLU A 16 9.14 23.87 -25.63
C GLU A 16 9.50 22.98 -24.43
N ASP A 17 10.62 23.23 -23.75
CA ASP A 17 10.98 22.54 -22.51
C ASP A 17 9.97 22.83 -21.39
N PHE A 18 9.45 24.06 -21.33
CA PHE A 18 8.39 24.42 -20.38
C PHE A 18 7.06 23.75 -20.71
N GLY A 19 6.69 23.65 -21.99
CA GLY A 19 5.50 22.93 -22.46
C GLY A 19 5.59 21.43 -22.17
N SER A 20 6.75 20.83 -22.42
CA SER A 20 7.07 19.44 -22.09
C SER A 20 7.00 19.18 -20.58
N LEU A 21 7.61 20.05 -19.76
CA LEU A 21 7.56 19.95 -18.30
C LEU A 21 6.15 20.11 -17.73
N LYS A 22 5.32 21.01 -18.30
CA LYS A 22 3.90 21.11 -17.94
C LYS A 22 3.14 19.84 -18.31
N SER A 23 3.35 19.30 -19.52
CA SER A 23 2.71 18.08 -20.00
C SER A 23 3.07 16.85 -19.16
N ILE A 24 4.35 16.69 -18.83
CA ILE A 24 4.86 15.64 -17.95
C ILE A 24 4.26 15.79 -16.56
N ARG A 25 4.30 17.00 -15.96
CA ARG A 25 3.73 17.27 -14.64
C ARG A 25 2.22 16.95 -14.59
N ILE A 26 1.46 17.31 -15.63
CA ILE A 26 0.02 17.03 -15.71
C ILE A 26 -0.24 15.52 -15.80
N LYS A 27 0.53 14.78 -16.62
CA LYS A 27 0.40 13.32 -16.74
C LYS A 27 0.75 12.59 -15.44
N THR A 28 1.81 12.98 -14.75
CA THR A 28 2.22 12.35 -13.47
C THR A 28 1.18 12.60 -12.38
N VAL A 29 0.57 13.78 -12.33
CA VAL A 29 -0.49 14.10 -11.37
C VAL A 29 -1.79 13.37 -11.70
N GLY A 30 -2.12 13.20 -12.98
CA GLY A 30 -3.29 12.43 -13.44
C GLY A 30 -3.18 10.95 -13.09
N LEU A 31 -2.06 10.32 -13.46
CA LEU A 31 -1.78 8.90 -13.17
C LEU A 31 -1.87 8.62 -11.67
N PHE A 32 -1.26 9.47 -10.84
CA PHE A 32 -1.32 9.33 -9.38
C PHE A 32 -2.74 9.39 -8.81
N LYS A 33 -3.57 10.34 -9.29
CA LYS A 33 -4.96 10.43 -8.84
C LYS A 33 -5.72 9.14 -9.18
N GLU A 34 -5.44 8.53 -10.32
CA GLU A 34 -6.06 7.27 -10.72
C GLU A 34 -5.66 6.11 -9.80
N HIS A 35 -4.39 5.97 -9.42
CA HIS A 35 -3.94 4.93 -8.49
C HIS A 35 -4.48 5.15 -7.06
N PHE A 36 -4.44 6.39 -6.58
CA PHE A 36 -4.95 6.78 -5.27
C PHE A 36 -6.47 6.56 -5.15
N ILE A 37 -7.23 7.08 -6.12
CA ILE A 37 -8.70 6.95 -6.16
C ILE A 37 -9.08 5.51 -6.45
N GLY A 38 -8.33 4.80 -7.29
CA GLY A 38 -8.55 3.40 -7.62
C GLY A 38 -8.52 2.51 -6.38
N GLY A 39 -7.52 2.67 -5.51
CA GLY A 39 -7.43 1.93 -4.24
C GLY A 39 -8.63 2.16 -3.32
N ILE A 40 -9.09 3.41 -3.19
CA ILE A 40 -10.27 3.75 -2.37
C ILE A 40 -11.54 3.15 -2.98
N ILE A 41 -11.78 3.36 -4.27
CA ILE A 41 -12.99 2.88 -4.95
C ILE A 41 -13.06 1.35 -4.92
N SER A 42 -11.97 0.67 -5.29
CA SER A 42 -11.92 -0.80 -5.32
C SER A 42 -12.19 -1.41 -3.96
N TYR A 43 -11.57 -0.88 -2.90
CA TYR A 43 -11.81 -1.37 -1.56
C TYR A 43 -13.21 -1.02 -1.03
N SER A 44 -13.75 0.16 -1.34
CA SER A 44 -15.15 0.50 -1.02
C SER A 44 -16.13 -0.46 -1.67
N VAL A 45 -15.99 -0.71 -2.98
CA VAL A 45 -16.85 -1.64 -3.72
C VAL A 45 -16.76 -3.04 -3.11
N PHE A 46 -15.54 -3.51 -2.85
CA PHE A 46 -15.34 -4.78 -2.17
C PHE A 46 -15.99 -4.81 -0.78
N TYR A 47 -15.80 -3.78 0.03
CA TYR A 47 -16.33 -3.69 1.40
C TYR A 47 -17.85 -3.78 1.42
N PHE A 48 -18.55 -3.04 0.54
CA PHE A 48 -20.01 -3.09 0.46
C PHE A 48 -20.52 -4.41 -0.10
N LEU A 49 -19.85 -5.01 -1.09
CA LEU A 49 -20.20 -6.34 -1.60
C LEU A 49 -20.02 -7.42 -0.54
N ALA A 50 -18.89 -7.40 0.17
CA ALA A 50 -18.60 -8.31 1.26
C ALA A 50 -19.58 -8.12 2.43
N LEU A 51 -19.99 -6.87 2.71
CA LEU A 51 -21.00 -6.55 3.72
C LEU A 51 -22.36 -7.14 3.33
N GLY A 52 -22.81 -6.90 2.09
CA GLY A 52 -24.05 -7.45 1.58
C GLY A 52 -24.06 -8.98 1.56
N ALA A 53 -22.94 -9.61 1.15
CA ALA A 53 -22.79 -11.06 1.19
C ALA A 53 -22.81 -11.60 2.63
N SER A 54 -22.13 -10.94 3.56
CA SER A 54 -22.13 -11.33 4.97
C SER A 54 -23.54 -11.27 5.57
N LEU A 55 -24.27 -10.17 5.33
CA LEU A 55 -25.66 -10.04 5.77
C LEU A 55 -26.54 -11.13 5.13
N GLY A 56 -26.41 -11.36 3.82
CA GLY A 56 -27.17 -12.40 3.11
C GLY A 56 -26.93 -13.81 3.65
N LEU A 57 -25.68 -14.16 3.98
CA LEU A 57 -25.32 -15.44 4.59
C LEU A 57 -25.84 -15.57 6.03
N GLN A 58 -25.83 -14.49 6.81
CA GLN A 58 -26.36 -14.47 8.16
C GLN A 58 -27.88 -14.71 8.18
N PHE A 59 -28.63 -14.05 7.29
CA PHE A 59 -30.08 -14.20 7.21
C PHE A 59 -30.53 -15.47 6.47
N GLY A 60 -29.78 -15.93 5.46
CA GLY A 60 -30.17 -17.06 4.61
C GLY A 60 -29.65 -18.43 5.06
N LEU A 61 -28.44 -18.48 5.64
CA LEU A 61 -27.73 -19.73 5.96
C LEU A 61 -27.40 -19.87 7.46
N GLN A 62 -27.85 -18.92 8.30
CA GLN A 62 -27.52 -18.86 9.74
C GLN A 62 -26.01 -18.98 10.01
N TRP A 63 -25.19 -18.56 9.05
CA TRP A 63 -23.75 -18.69 9.13
C TRP A 63 -23.20 -17.64 10.10
N ASP A 64 -22.31 -18.06 11.00
CA ASP A 64 -21.71 -17.14 11.98
C ASP A 64 -20.64 -16.28 11.30
N VAL A 65 -21.09 -15.14 10.77
CA VAL A 65 -20.27 -14.14 10.10
C VAL A 65 -19.15 -13.58 10.98
N ASN A 66 -19.17 -13.81 12.29
CA ASN A 66 -18.15 -13.30 13.20
C ASN A 66 -16.92 -14.21 13.31
N LYS A 67 -16.97 -15.45 12.81
CA LYS A 67 -15.89 -16.44 12.99
C LYS A 67 -14.79 -16.38 11.92
N VAL A 68 -15.10 -15.93 10.70
CA VAL A 68 -14.11 -15.78 9.61
C VAL A 68 -14.53 -14.60 8.74
N SER A 69 -14.40 -13.38 9.28
CA SER A 69 -14.82 -12.19 8.58
C SER A 69 -13.65 -11.58 7.79
N VAL A 70 -13.76 -11.70 6.46
CA VAL A 70 -12.84 -11.07 5.48
C VAL A 70 -12.90 -9.53 5.60
N ILE A 71 -13.99 -9.02 6.17
CA ILE A 71 -14.21 -7.61 6.49
C ILE A 71 -14.47 -7.46 7.98
N SER A 72 -14.00 -6.36 8.58
CA SER A 72 -14.33 -6.04 9.97
C SER A 72 -15.38 -4.95 10.03
N LEU A 73 -16.47 -5.18 10.77
CA LEU A 73 -17.46 -4.15 11.11
C LEU A 73 -16.98 -3.22 12.21
N ASN A 74 -15.96 -3.62 12.97
CA ASN A 74 -15.34 -2.77 13.97
C ASN A 74 -14.64 -1.59 13.27
N ILE A 75 -15.12 -0.37 13.54
CA ILE A 75 -14.61 0.86 12.94
C ILE A 75 -13.11 1.08 13.20
N TRP A 76 -12.61 0.59 14.33
CA TRP A 76 -11.21 0.65 14.72
C TRP A 76 -10.31 -0.22 13.83
N ILE A 77 -10.86 -1.21 13.14
CA ILE A 77 -10.15 -2.06 12.17
C ILE A 77 -10.50 -1.65 10.73
N ALA A 78 -11.75 -1.25 10.48
CA ALA A 78 -12.19 -0.83 9.16
C ALA A 78 -11.41 0.39 8.66
N ILE A 79 -11.23 1.43 9.49
CA ILE A 79 -10.48 2.64 9.10
C ILE A 79 -9.02 2.29 8.69
N PRO A 80 -8.25 1.53 9.49
CA PRO A 80 -6.94 1.04 9.06
C PRO A 80 -6.96 0.23 7.76
N CYS A 81 -8.00 -0.57 7.51
CA CYS A 81 -8.10 -1.32 6.25
C CYS A 81 -8.21 -0.38 5.04
N PHE A 82 -9.06 0.66 5.10
CA PHE A 82 -9.14 1.67 4.04
C PHE A 82 -7.81 2.39 3.82
N LEU A 83 -7.12 2.76 4.90
CA LEU A 83 -5.80 3.39 4.82
C LEU A 83 -4.76 2.46 4.20
N ILE A 84 -4.73 1.18 4.59
CA ILE A 84 -3.79 0.19 4.06
C ILE A 84 -4.08 -0.11 2.60
N ALA A 85 -5.34 -0.22 2.18
CA ALA A 85 -5.69 -0.40 0.77
C ALA A 85 -5.16 0.78 -0.07
N MET A 86 -5.38 2.01 0.40
CA MET A 86 -4.88 3.21 -0.24
C MET A 86 -3.35 3.25 -0.29
N LEU A 87 -2.67 2.98 0.83
CA LEU A 87 -1.21 3.01 0.91
C LEU A 87 -0.57 1.90 0.08
N SER A 88 -1.15 0.70 0.06
CA SER A 88 -0.65 -0.44 -0.71
C SER A 88 -0.78 -0.21 -2.22
N GLY A 89 -1.82 0.52 -2.65
CA GLY A 89 -1.96 0.95 -4.04
C GLY A 89 -0.93 2.02 -4.45
N LEU A 90 -0.43 2.82 -3.51
CA LEU A 90 0.54 3.88 -3.80
C LEU A 90 2.00 3.46 -3.63
N TRP A 91 2.24 2.44 -2.81
CA TRP A 91 3.56 1.99 -2.39
C TRP A 91 4.54 1.69 -3.54
N PRO A 92 4.15 1.02 -4.65
CA PRO A 92 5.08 0.70 -5.74
C PRO A 92 5.69 1.90 -6.46
N ASP A 93 4.98 3.03 -6.47
CA ASP A 93 5.32 4.25 -7.23
C ASP A 93 5.97 5.34 -6.38
N VAL A 94 6.20 5.05 -5.10
CA VAL A 94 6.69 6.04 -4.13
C VAL A 94 8.19 6.32 -4.28
N ASP A 95 8.88 5.60 -5.15
CA ASP A 95 10.30 5.78 -5.44
C ASP A 95 10.57 7.00 -6.35
N ILE A 96 9.60 7.45 -7.13
CA ILE A 96 9.72 8.68 -7.93
C ILE A 96 9.49 9.93 -7.07
N LYS A 97 10.43 10.90 -7.17
CA LYS A 97 10.30 12.22 -6.53
C LYS A 97 9.03 12.96 -6.97
N SER A 98 8.07 13.06 -6.07
CA SER A 98 6.76 13.64 -6.37
C SER A 98 6.04 14.18 -5.11
N THR A 99 5.04 15.04 -5.27
CA THR A 99 4.18 15.47 -4.15
C THR A 99 3.49 14.28 -3.44
N PRO A 100 2.97 13.27 -4.18
CA PRO A 100 2.48 12.01 -3.62
C PRO A 100 3.44 11.29 -2.68
N GLN A 101 4.70 11.16 -3.09
CA GLN A 101 5.74 10.56 -2.29
C GLN A 101 5.84 11.25 -0.92
N LYS A 102 5.80 12.59 -0.90
CA LYS A 102 5.83 13.37 0.35
C LYS A 102 4.60 13.09 1.22
N ILE A 103 3.42 12.97 0.63
CA ILE A 103 2.18 12.67 1.37
C ILE A 103 2.26 11.25 1.96
N PHE A 104 2.68 10.27 1.17
CA PHE A 104 2.87 8.90 1.61
C PHE A 104 3.82 8.82 2.82
N TYR A 105 5.02 9.39 2.72
CA TYR A 105 5.98 9.36 3.83
C TYR A 105 5.52 10.16 5.05
N ARG A 106 4.74 11.23 4.88
CA ARG A 106 4.14 11.95 6.02
C ARG A 106 3.12 11.09 6.75
N ILE A 107 2.24 10.39 6.02
CA ILE A 107 1.27 9.47 6.63
C ILE A 107 2.01 8.33 7.32
N PHE A 108 2.99 7.72 6.65
CA PHE A 108 3.81 6.66 7.23
C PHE A 108 4.53 7.10 8.50
N LEU A 109 5.17 8.28 8.48
CA LEU A 109 5.84 8.84 9.64
C LEU A 109 4.87 9.06 10.82
N LEU A 110 3.68 9.61 10.56
CA LEU A 110 2.67 9.81 11.59
C LEU A 110 2.18 8.48 12.18
N LEU A 111 1.92 7.47 11.33
CA LEU A 111 1.53 6.13 11.78
C LEU A 111 2.64 5.49 12.61
N ASP A 112 3.89 5.63 12.18
CA ASP A 112 5.05 5.08 12.88
C ASP A 112 5.23 5.72 14.25
N ILE A 113 5.09 7.05 14.36
CA ILE A 113 5.11 7.76 15.65
C ILE A 113 3.98 7.27 16.58
N VAL A 114 2.77 7.09 16.06
CA VAL A 114 1.64 6.57 16.85
C VAL A 114 1.92 5.15 17.32
N LEU A 115 2.47 4.28 16.47
CA LEU A 115 2.83 2.92 16.83
C LEU A 115 3.96 2.87 17.87
N ILE A 116 4.96 3.76 17.76
CA ILE A 116 6.03 3.88 18.75
C ILE A 116 5.45 4.32 20.10
N TYR A 117 4.60 5.35 20.10
CA TYR A 117 3.91 5.82 21.31
C TYR A 117 3.09 4.69 21.95
N LYS A 118 2.30 3.97 21.15
CA LYS A 118 1.56 2.78 21.59
C LYS A 118 2.48 1.66 22.07
N GLY A 119 3.67 1.55 21.50
CA GLY A 119 4.72 0.65 21.93
C GLY A 119 5.19 0.91 23.36
N ILE A 120 5.29 2.20 23.70
CA ILE A 120 5.71 2.68 25.03
C ILE A 120 4.55 2.56 26.04
N THR A 121 3.30 2.88 25.66
CA THR A 121 2.16 2.91 26.58
C THR A 121 1.43 1.58 26.73
N ASP A 122 1.24 0.84 25.64
CA ASP A 122 0.33 -0.31 25.56
C ASP A 122 1.10 -1.64 25.35
N GLY A 123 2.40 -1.59 25.04
CA GLY A 123 3.30 -2.75 25.02
C GLY A 123 4.11 -2.96 23.74
N ARG A 124 5.16 -3.78 23.82
CA ARG A 124 6.20 -3.92 22.77
C ARG A 124 5.74 -4.44 21.41
N ARG A 125 4.54 -5.04 21.29
CA ARG A 125 4.00 -5.47 19.98
C ARG A 125 3.95 -4.34 18.97
N TYR A 126 3.59 -3.14 19.41
CA TYR A 126 3.47 -1.99 18.50
C TYR A 126 4.83 -1.47 18.04
N LEU A 127 5.90 -1.67 18.83
CA LEU A 127 7.27 -1.38 18.40
C LEU A 127 7.72 -2.32 17.28
N LEU A 128 7.36 -3.60 17.35
CA LEU A 128 7.65 -4.54 16.27
C LEU A 128 6.88 -4.14 15.00
N ILE A 129 5.59 -3.82 15.12
CA ILE A 129 4.78 -3.37 13.98
C ILE A 129 5.36 -2.08 13.38
N SER A 130 5.81 -1.14 14.21
CA SER A 130 6.53 0.07 13.77
C SER A 130 7.81 -0.27 13.02
N ALA A 131 8.67 -1.15 13.57
CA ALA A 131 9.90 -1.57 12.91
C ALA A 131 9.63 -2.22 11.53
N LEU A 132 8.62 -3.10 11.46
CA LEU A 132 8.20 -3.72 10.20
C LEU A 132 7.63 -2.69 9.22
N LEU A 133 6.83 -1.73 9.69
CA LEU A 133 6.28 -0.65 8.89
C LEU A 133 7.39 0.27 8.34
N GLY A 134 8.41 0.56 9.14
CA GLY A 134 9.59 1.32 8.72
C GLY A 134 10.38 0.61 7.63
N VAL A 135 10.68 -0.68 7.81
CA VAL A 135 11.33 -1.50 6.77
C VAL A 135 10.48 -1.52 5.49
N PHE A 136 9.17 -1.71 5.64
CA PHE A 136 8.22 -1.70 4.53
C PHE A 136 8.24 -0.38 3.74
N ALA A 137 8.31 0.76 4.43
CA ALA A 137 8.38 2.07 3.79
C ALA A 137 9.68 2.27 2.97
N MET A 138 10.78 1.61 3.37
CA MET A 138 12.08 1.74 2.70
C MET A 138 12.23 0.83 1.47
N LEU A 139 11.55 -0.30 1.42
CA LEU A 139 11.63 -1.28 0.32
C LEU A 139 11.51 -0.68 -1.10
N PRO A 140 10.56 0.22 -1.41
CA PRO A 140 10.45 0.78 -2.75
C PRO A 140 11.62 1.72 -3.10
N LEU A 141 12.29 2.34 -2.12
CA LEU A 141 13.46 3.20 -2.33
C LEU A 141 14.72 2.42 -2.72
N ILE A 142 14.83 1.18 -2.27
CA ILE A 142 16.00 0.31 -2.51
C ILE A 142 15.87 -0.41 -3.85
N GLY A 143 14.63 -0.68 -4.28
CA GLY A 143 14.34 -1.33 -5.55
C GLY A 143 14.57 -0.44 -6.77
N LYS A 144 14.73 -1.05 -7.94
CA LYS A 144 14.64 -0.34 -9.22
C LYS A 144 13.19 0.09 -9.47
N HIS A 145 13.00 1.29 -10.03
CA HIS A 145 11.70 1.75 -10.51
C HIS A 145 11.11 0.73 -11.50
N ARG A 146 9.92 0.19 -11.18
CA ARG A 146 9.24 -0.91 -11.92
C ARG A 146 9.94 -2.28 -11.89
N GLY A 147 10.74 -2.55 -10.86
CA GLY A 147 11.36 -3.85 -10.63
C GLY A 147 10.41 -4.85 -9.97
N TRP A 148 10.87 -5.50 -8.90
CA TRP A 148 10.10 -6.51 -8.17
C TRP A 148 8.81 -5.95 -7.55
N THR A 149 8.73 -4.64 -7.28
CA THR A 149 7.52 -3.96 -6.79
C THR A 149 6.39 -3.87 -7.81
N HIS A 150 6.61 -4.31 -9.05
CA HIS A 150 5.59 -4.39 -10.10
C HIS A 150 5.38 -5.84 -10.58
N SER A 151 5.76 -6.82 -9.75
CA SER A 151 5.50 -8.24 -10.01
C SER A 151 4.14 -8.68 -9.46
N ARG A 152 3.47 -9.59 -10.19
CA ARG A 152 2.22 -10.22 -9.73
C ARG A 152 2.40 -11.02 -8.44
N VAL A 153 3.61 -11.53 -8.19
CA VAL A 153 3.91 -12.29 -6.97
C VAL A 153 3.91 -11.35 -5.76
N THR A 154 4.39 -10.12 -5.93
CA THR A 154 4.47 -9.12 -4.86
C THR A 154 3.08 -8.72 -4.34
N MET A 155 2.06 -8.84 -5.19
CA MET A 155 0.66 -8.66 -4.80
C MET A 155 0.20 -9.63 -3.70
N PHE A 156 0.82 -10.81 -3.56
CA PHE A 156 0.51 -11.76 -2.49
C PHE A 156 1.53 -11.68 -1.36
N LEU A 157 2.82 -11.54 -1.70
CA LEU A 157 3.91 -11.54 -0.73
C LEU A 157 3.87 -10.31 0.18
N LEU A 158 3.56 -9.14 -0.38
CA LEU A 158 3.57 -7.90 0.36
C LEU A 158 2.40 -7.83 1.38
N PRO A 159 1.15 -8.14 1.00
CA PRO A 159 0.06 -8.21 1.97
C PRO A 159 0.26 -9.27 3.06
N ALA A 160 0.96 -10.37 2.77
CA ALA A 160 1.22 -11.43 3.76
C ALA A 160 1.97 -10.93 5.00
N LEU A 161 2.69 -9.80 4.90
CA LEU A 161 3.34 -9.16 6.05
C LEU A 161 2.33 -8.73 7.13
N PHE A 162 1.08 -8.40 6.76
CA PHE A 162 0.03 -8.05 7.72
C PHE A 162 -0.51 -9.25 8.52
N LEU A 163 -0.15 -10.48 8.13
CA LEU A 163 -0.45 -11.69 8.90
C LEU A 163 0.60 -11.96 9.98
N LEU A 164 1.81 -11.37 9.87
CA LEU A 164 2.91 -11.61 10.82
C LEU A 164 2.64 -11.14 12.26
N PRO A 165 1.95 -10.01 12.52
CA PRO A 165 1.65 -9.60 13.89
C PRO A 165 0.80 -10.62 14.67
N ALA A 166 -0.04 -11.40 13.99
CA ALA A 166 -0.80 -12.50 14.59
C ALA A 166 0.10 -13.68 15.02
N MET A 167 1.33 -13.75 14.49
CA MET A 167 2.31 -14.80 14.82
C MET A 167 3.20 -14.44 16.02
N TYR A 168 3.10 -13.21 16.54
CA TYR A 168 3.99 -12.70 17.57
C TYR A 168 3.28 -12.66 18.94
N ASP A 169 3.45 -13.72 19.71
CA ASP A 169 2.86 -13.85 21.04
C ASP A 169 3.71 -13.08 22.08
N ILE A 170 3.08 -12.18 22.84
CA ILE A 170 3.71 -11.55 24.00
C ILE A 170 3.42 -12.44 25.19
N ASN A 171 4.47 -13.02 25.80
CA ASN A 171 4.31 -13.88 26.95
C ASN A 171 3.62 -13.10 28.11
N PRO A 172 2.42 -13.52 28.56
CA PRO A 172 1.69 -12.80 29.60
C PRO A 172 2.42 -12.80 30.94
N ARG A 173 3.32 -13.77 31.18
CA ARG A 173 4.12 -13.87 32.40
C ARG A 173 5.38 -13.01 32.39
N ASP A 174 5.86 -12.61 31.22
CA ASP A 174 6.96 -11.65 31.09
C ASP A 174 6.73 -10.73 29.89
N PRO A 175 6.10 -9.56 30.08
CA PRO A 175 5.85 -8.61 29.01
C PRO A 175 7.13 -8.01 28.40
N ASN A 176 8.31 -8.26 29.00
CA ASN A 176 9.60 -7.88 28.44
C ASN A 176 10.21 -8.97 27.54
N LEU A 177 9.70 -10.20 27.60
CA LEU A 177 10.18 -11.32 26.80
C LEU A 177 9.24 -11.55 25.61
N SER A 178 9.55 -10.87 24.51
CA SER A 178 8.84 -11.07 23.26
C SER A 178 9.55 -12.17 22.46
N SER A 179 8.87 -13.29 22.25
CA SER A 179 9.45 -14.48 21.64
C SER A 179 8.71 -14.80 20.36
N PHE A 180 9.41 -14.91 19.24
CA PHE A 180 8.81 -15.48 18.02
C PHE A 180 8.50 -16.95 18.32
N ASN A 181 7.21 -17.26 18.50
CA ASN A 181 6.79 -18.57 18.97
C ASN A 181 6.25 -19.38 17.77
N TYR A 182 7.15 -20.03 17.03
CA TYR A 182 6.82 -20.84 15.85
C TYR A 182 5.77 -21.93 16.13
N THR A 183 5.64 -22.36 17.39
CA THR A 183 4.72 -23.41 17.84
C THR A 183 3.32 -22.91 18.18
N ARG A 184 3.10 -21.60 18.27
CA ARG A 184 1.80 -20.95 18.50
C ARG A 184 1.34 -20.16 17.28
N PHE A 185 1.51 -20.73 16.08
CA PHE A 185 0.68 -20.30 14.96
C PHE A 185 -0.73 -20.82 15.21
N ASP A 186 -1.53 -20.05 15.93
CA ASP A 186 -2.93 -20.36 16.06
C ASP A 186 -3.61 -19.97 14.74
N TYR A 187 -3.82 -20.97 13.86
CA TYR A 187 -4.55 -20.79 12.60
C TYR A 187 -5.96 -20.20 12.81
N THR A 188 -6.45 -20.18 14.05
CA THR A 188 -7.74 -19.57 14.40
C THR A 188 -7.68 -18.05 14.63
N ASP A 189 -6.49 -17.46 14.85
CA ASP A 189 -6.32 -16.01 14.97
C ASP A 189 -6.08 -15.36 13.59
N LEU A 190 -7.16 -15.24 12.83
CA LEU A 190 -7.21 -14.56 11.53
C LEU A 190 -7.40 -13.03 11.67
N SER A 191 -7.01 -12.43 12.80
CA SER A 191 -7.17 -10.99 13.05
C SER A 191 -6.45 -10.09 12.03
N GLY A 192 -5.38 -10.59 11.40
CA GLY A 192 -4.68 -9.91 10.30
C GLY A 192 -5.36 -10.02 8.93
N LEU A 193 -6.36 -10.90 8.78
CA LEU A 193 -7.00 -11.20 7.49
C LEU A 193 -7.66 -9.97 6.85
N PRO A 194 -8.42 -9.12 7.57
CA PRO A 194 -9.00 -7.91 6.97
C PRO A 194 -7.94 -6.96 6.40
N LEU A 195 -6.79 -6.82 7.10
CA LEU A 195 -5.67 -5.98 6.67
C LEU A 195 -4.95 -6.57 5.46
N TYR A 196 -4.75 -7.89 5.44
CA TYR A 196 -4.22 -8.63 4.29
C TYR A 196 -5.09 -8.40 3.06
N VAL A 197 -6.40 -8.59 3.17
CA VAL A 197 -7.34 -8.44 2.06
C VAL A 197 -7.37 -6.99 1.56
N ALA A 198 -7.37 -6.03 2.48
CA ALA A 198 -7.33 -4.62 2.12
C ALA A 198 -6.05 -4.25 1.35
N SER A 199 -4.89 -4.69 1.85
CA SER A 199 -3.60 -4.48 1.18
C SER A 199 -3.57 -5.16 -0.19
N PHE A 200 -4.07 -6.39 -0.28
CA PHE A 200 -4.17 -7.15 -1.53
C PHE A 200 -5.01 -6.43 -2.58
N ILE A 201 -6.20 -5.94 -2.23
CA ILE A 201 -7.10 -5.24 -3.16
C ILE A 201 -6.48 -3.93 -3.63
N GLY A 202 -5.89 -3.16 -2.72
CA GLY A 202 -5.20 -1.91 -3.05
C GLY A 202 -4.05 -2.14 -4.03
N TYR A 203 -3.21 -3.12 -3.75
CA TYR A 203 -2.07 -3.47 -4.59
C TYR A 203 -2.48 -4.07 -5.94
N ALA A 204 -3.51 -4.92 -5.96
CA ALA A 204 -4.07 -5.49 -7.18
C ALA A 204 -4.60 -4.38 -8.10
N THR A 205 -5.22 -3.35 -7.52
CA THR A 205 -5.73 -2.21 -8.26
C THR A 205 -4.60 -1.39 -8.88
N HIS A 206 -3.48 -1.22 -8.17
CA HIS A 206 -2.28 -0.61 -8.75
C HIS A 206 -1.81 -1.36 -10.00
N LEU A 207 -1.60 -2.68 -9.88
CA LEU A 207 -1.17 -3.53 -11.00
C LEU A 207 -2.18 -3.58 -12.15
N TYR A 208 -3.47 -3.46 -11.83
CA TYR A 208 -4.56 -3.39 -12.81
C TYR A 208 -4.48 -2.11 -13.63
N LEU A 209 -4.36 -0.97 -12.97
CA LEU A 209 -4.25 0.35 -13.62
C LEU A 209 -2.97 0.47 -14.45
N ASP A 210 -1.88 -0.14 -13.99
CA ASP A 210 -0.63 -0.27 -14.76
C ASP A 210 -0.72 -1.24 -15.95
N GLY A 211 -1.82 -2.00 -16.08
CA GLY A 211 -2.03 -2.98 -17.15
C GLY A 211 -1.17 -4.24 -17.04
N ILE A 212 -0.43 -4.41 -15.94
CA ILE A 212 0.46 -5.56 -15.68
C ILE A 212 -0.37 -6.79 -15.28
N LEU A 213 -1.48 -6.59 -14.56
CA LEU A 213 -2.32 -7.67 -14.07
C LEU A 213 -2.91 -8.50 -15.23
N PHE A 214 -3.51 -7.83 -16.23
CA PHE A 214 -4.15 -8.50 -17.37
C PHE A 214 -3.38 -8.44 -18.69
N GLY A 215 -2.22 -7.79 -18.75
CA GLY A 215 -1.14 -7.99 -19.73
C GLY A 215 -1.47 -7.84 -21.23
N ARG A 216 -2.69 -7.50 -21.64
CA ARG A 216 -3.12 -7.64 -23.05
C ARG A 216 -3.75 -6.39 -23.69
N TRP A 217 -4.20 -5.41 -22.91
CA TRP A 217 -5.01 -4.32 -23.49
C TRP A 217 -4.19 -3.17 -24.11
N GLN A 218 -3.04 -2.81 -23.53
CA GLN A 218 -2.27 -1.65 -24.04
C GLN A 218 -1.43 -1.94 -25.29
N LYS A 219 -0.97 -3.18 -25.53
CA LYS A 219 -0.28 -3.52 -26.79
C LYS A 219 -1.21 -3.42 -28.00
N LYS A 220 -2.51 -3.71 -27.84
CA LYS A 220 -3.48 -3.68 -28.94
C LYS A 220 -3.87 -2.26 -29.36
N SER A 221 -3.85 -1.29 -28.42
CA SER A 221 -4.13 0.12 -28.72
C SER A 221 -2.96 0.83 -29.43
N ARG A 222 -1.71 0.57 -29.02
CA ARG A 222 -0.52 1.09 -29.72
C ARG A 222 -0.33 0.49 -31.12
N ALA A 223 -0.62 -0.80 -31.30
CA ALA A 223 -0.57 -1.41 -32.62
C ALA A 223 -1.62 -0.83 -33.60
N LYS A 224 -2.78 -0.40 -33.09
CA LYS A 224 -3.84 0.22 -33.90
C LYS A 224 -3.56 1.68 -34.28
N ASN A 225 -2.82 2.41 -33.46
CA ASN A 225 -2.45 3.81 -33.74
C ASN A 225 -1.21 3.96 -34.64
N ASN A 226 -0.36 2.93 -34.76
CA ASN A 226 0.76 2.91 -35.71
C ASN A 226 0.37 2.42 -37.11
N GLN A 227 -0.91 2.12 -37.35
CA GLN A 227 -1.46 1.69 -38.64
C GLN A 227 -2.46 2.73 -39.22
N LYS A 228 -2.52 3.92 -38.64
CA LYS A 228 -3.22 5.10 -39.18
C LYS A 228 -2.21 6.21 -39.41
#